data_AF-A0A969MT22-F1
#
_entry.id   AF-A0A969MT22-F1
#
_cell.length_a   1.000
_cell.length_b   1.000
_cell.length_c   1.000
_cell.angle_alpha   90.00
_cell.angle_beta   90.00
_cell.angle_gamma   90.00
#
_symmetry.space_group_name_H-M   'P 1'
#
loop_
_entity.id
_entity.type
_entity.pdbx_description
1 polymer ?
#
loop_
_entity_poly.entity_id
_entity_poly.type
_entity_poly.pdbx_seq_one_letter_code
_entity_poly.pdbx_strand_id
1 'polypeptide(L)'
;MKRRHFLQFTGSALTAIGISQLDIIQQGNKYTKALAQNNGRKLALLVGINNYPANIGALGGCVNDVLLQKQLLIHRFGFNPKDIFTLTDAQATRQGILTAFEEHLIKQAQPGDTVVFHFSGHGGQVIDPDKDSQDGYNSTLIPIDSGNNSSGGVVQDIMGHTLFLLMYA
;
A
#
# COMPACT_ATOMS: atom_id res chain seq x y z
N MET A 1 36.45 1.28 -37.63
CA MET A 1 36.88 2.36 -36.69
C MET A 1 37.54 1.75 -35.47
N LYS A 2 38.73 2.22 -35.06
CA LYS A 2 39.45 1.72 -33.87
C LYS A 2 38.86 2.36 -32.59
N ARG A 3 38.58 1.54 -31.57
CA ARG A 3 37.99 1.95 -30.26
C ARG A 3 38.67 3.16 -29.59
N ARG A 4 39.97 3.37 -29.83
CA ARG A 4 40.74 4.49 -29.29
C ARG A 4 40.40 5.85 -29.94
N HIS A 5 39.97 5.86 -31.20
CA HIS A 5 39.55 7.08 -31.89
C HIS A 5 38.14 7.54 -31.48
N PHE A 6 37.26 6.62 -31.13
CA PHE A 6 35.89 6.94 -30.71
C PHE A 6 35.86 7.76 -29.41
N LEU A 7 36.68 7.38 -28.42
CA LEU A 7 36.77 8.07 -27.14
C LEU A 7 37.39 9.47 -27.25
N GLN A 8 38.36 9.64 -28.14
CA GLN A 8 38.93 10.98 -28.42
C GLN A 8 37.92 11.87 -29.15
N PHE A 9 37.15 11.32 -30.08
CA PHE A 9 36.11 12.06 -30.79
C PHE A 9 35.00 12.56 -29.85
N THR A 10 34.55 11.74 -28.89
CA THR A 10 33.53 12.15 -27.90
C THR A 10 34.05 13.19 -26.91
N GLY A 11 35.34 13.11 -26.53
CA GLY A 11 35.95 14.05 -25.59
C GLY A 11 36.08 15.47 -26.18
N SER A 12 36.40 15.60 -27.47
CA SER A 12 36.55 16.89 -28.15
C SER A 12 35.21 17.57 -28.46
N ALA A 13 34.15 16.79 -28.73
CA ALA A 13 32.83 17.33 -29.00
C ALA A 13 32.18 17.94 -27.75
N LEU A 14 32.36 17.32 -26.58
CA LEU A 14 31.79 17.79 -25.31
C LEU A 14 32.39 19.14 -24.86
N THR A 15 33.70 19.35 -25.08
CA THR A 15 34.35 20.63 -24.80
C THR A 15 33.93 21.73 -25.76
N ALA A 16 33.68 21.43 -27.04
CA ALA A 16 33.19 22.40 -28.02
C ALA A 16 31.74 22.87 -27.75
N ILE A 17 30.94 22.06 -27.06
CA ILE A 17 29.55 22.38 -26.66
C ILE A 17 29.50 23.11 -25.31
N GLY A 18 30.64 23.36 -24.67
CA GLY A 18 30.71 24.08 -23.39
C GLY A 18 30.29 23.24 -22.17
N ILE A 19 30.20 21.91 -22.32
CA ILE A 19 29.90 21.00 -21.21
C ILE A 19 31.24 20.70 -20.53
N SER A 20 31.46 21.27 -19.35
CA SER A 20 32.70 21.04 -18.61
C SER A 20 32.73 19.61 -18.05
N GLN A 21 33.91 19.01 -17.90
CA GLN A 21 34.05 17.69 -17.26
C GLN A 21 33.49 17.69 -15.84
N LEU A 22 33.50 18.84 -15.16
CA LEU A 22 32.90 19.02 -13.84
C LEU A 22 31.38 18.90 -13.88
N ASP A 23 30.71 19.43 -14.90
CA ASP A 23 29.26 19.29 -15.07
C ASP A 23 28.87 17.82 -15.31
N ILE A 24 29.65 17.10 -16.11
CA ILE A 24 29.45 15.66 -16.36
C ILE A 24 29.60 14.85 -15.05
N ILE A 25 30.61 15.17 -14.23
CA ILE A 25 30.86 14.48 -12.96
C ILE A 25 29.78 14.83 -11.92
N GLN A 26 29.40 16.10 -11.80
CA GLN A 26 28.34 16.53 -10.87
C GLN A 26 26.98 15.95 -11.26
N GLN A 27 26.66 15.94 -12.55
CA GLN A 27 25.44 15.36 -13.07
C GLN A 27 25.46 13.83 -12.92
N GLY A 28 26.60 13.18 -13.18
CA GLY A 28 26.82 11.77 -12.87
C GLY A 28 26.61 11.43 -11.39
N ASN A 29 27.08 12.29 -10.48
CA ASN A 29 26.91 12.15 -9.03
C ASN A 29 25.46 12.37 -8.56
N LYS A 30 24.70 13.29 -9.18
CA LYS A 30 23.26 13.44 -8.93
C LYS A 30 22.48 12.22 -9.40
N TYR A 31 22.79 11.71 -10.60
CA TYR A 31 22.16 10.50 -11.12
C TYR A 31 22.50 9.26 -10.29
N THR A 32 23.75 9.10 -9.87
CA THR A 32 24.13 8.01 -8.95
C THR A 32 23.51 8.19 -7.57
N LYS A 33 23.36 9.41 -7.03
CA LYS A 33 22.61 9.64 -5.77
C LYS A 33 21.11 9.34 -5.90
N ALA A 34 20.49 9.65 -7.03
CA ALA A 34 19.08 9.32 -7.29
C ALA A 34 18.87 7.81 -7.51
N LEU A 35 19.84 7.13 -8.13
CA LEU A 35 19.84 5.66 -8.27
C LEU A 35 20.28 4.93 -6.99
N ALA A 36 21.08 5.59 -6.14
CA ALA A 36 21.52 5.10 -4.83
C ALA A 36 20.60 5.53 -3.69
N GLN A 37 19.56 6.32 -3.95
CA GLN A 37 18.39 6.27 -3.09
C GLN A 37 17.85 4.85 -3.26
N ASN A 38 18.09 4.02 -2.24
CA ASN A 38 17.35 2.79 -2.06
C ASN A 38 15.88 3.17 -2.22
N ASN A 39 15.27 2.81 -3.36
CA ASN A 39 13.82 2.81 -3.43
C ASN A 39 13.39 1.84 -2.35
N GLY A 40 12.88 2.35 -1.24
CA GLY A 40 12.44 1.52 -0.12
C GLY A 40 11.50 0.43 -0.61
N ARG A 41 11.47 -0.68 0.12
CA ARG A 41 10.61 -1.81 -0.21
C ARG A 41 9.16 -1.33 -0.29
N LYS A 42 8.37 -1.98 -1.14
CA LYS A 42 6.98 -1.62 -1.39
C LYS A 42 6.07 -2.75 -0.92
N LEU A 43 5.36 -2.52 0.18
CA LEU A 43 4.47 -3.50 0.82
C LEU A 43 3.01 -3.13 0.54
N ALA A 44 2.17 -4.11 0.24
CA ALA A 44 0.74 -3.87 0.10
C ALA A 44 -0.12 -4.95 0.76
N LEU A 45 -1.18 -4.51 1.44
CA LEU A 45 -2.27 -5.35 1.90
C LEU A 45 -3.54 -4.95 1.15
N LEU A 46 -4.12 -5.89 0.41
CA LEU A 46 -5.32 -5.70 -0.39
C LEU A 46 -6.44 -6.59 0.16
N VAL A 47 -7.59 -6.02 0.48
CA VAL A 47 -8.74 -6.74 1.06
C VAL A 47 -9.97 -6.48 0.21
N GLY A 48 -10.57 -7.54 -0.34
CA GLY A 48 -11.73 -7.45 -1.24
C GLY A 48 -12.82 -8.42 -0.84
N ILE A 49 -14.02 -7.94 -0.53
CA ILE A 49 -15.10 -8.78 0.02
C ILE A 49 -16.36 -8.63 -0.82
N ASN A 50 -16.79 -9.71 -1.46
CA ASN A 50 -18.06 -9.79 -2.21
C ASN A 50 -19.10 -10.61 -1.44
N ASN A 51 -18.69 -11.77 -0.94
CA ASN A 51 -19.59 -12.83 -0.47
C ASN A 51 -20.11 -12.63 0.95
N TYR A 52 -20.52 -11.40 1.29
CA TYR A 52 -21.08 -11.07 2.60
C TYR A 52 -22.31 -11.94 2.94
N PRO A 53 -22.49 -12.29 4.23
CA PRO A 53 -23.70 -12.94 4.72
C PRO A 53 -24.97 -12.18 4.33
N ALA A 54 -26.09 -12.91 4.22
CA ALA A 54 -27.35 -12.36 3.72
C ALA A 54 -27.87 -11.15 4.49
N ASN A 55 -27.55 -11.02 5.79
CA ASN A 55 -27.95 -9.90 6.63
C ASN A 55 -27.15 -8.60 6.37
N ILE A 56 -26.00 -8.68 5.70
CA ILE A 56 -25.20 -7.53 5.27
C ILE A 56 -25.46 -7.23 3.78
N GLY A 57 -25.59 -8.29 2.98
CA GLY A 57 -25.85 -8.20 1.54
C GLY A 57 -24.59 -8.29 0.71
N ALA A 58 -24.59 -9.19 -0.27
CA ALA A 58 -23.44 -9.44 -1.13
C ALA A 58 -23.13 -8.26 -2.08
N LEU A 59 -21.86 -8.14 -2.46
CA LEU A 59 -21.36 -7.21 -3.48
C LEU A 59 -20.79 -7.98 -4.68
N GLY A 60 -20.61 -7.31 -5.81
CA GLY A 60 -20.13 -7.94 -7.06
C GLY A 60 -18.75 -7.48 -7.55
N GLY A 61 -18.22 -6.38 -7.03
CA GLY A 61 -17.05 -5.70 -7.59
C GLY A 61 -15.76 -5.79 -6.77
N CYS A 62 -15.85 -6.02 -5.46
CA CYS A 62 -14.76 -5.77 -4.53
C CYS A 62 -13.55 -6.68 -4.73
N VAL A 63 -13.79 -7.95 -5.06
CA VAL A 63 -12.69 -8.88 -5.42
C VAL A 63 -12.02 -8.44 -6.72
N ASN A 64 -12.78 -7.96 -7.70
CA ASN A 64 -12.20 -7.44 -8.94
C ASN A 64 -11.39 -6.17 -8.71
N ASP A 65 -11.86 -5.27 -7.83
CA ASP A 65 -11.14 -4.05 -7.47
C ASP A 65 -9.74 -4.35 -6.92
N VAL A 66 -9.61 -5.31 -6.00
CA VAL A 66 -8.30 -5.66 -5.43
C VAL A 66 -7.41 -6.39 -6.42
N LEU A 67 -7.97 -7.17 -7.36
CA LEU A 67 -7.20 -7.78 -8.43
C LEU A 67 -6.64 -6.73 -9.39
N LEU A 68 -7.45 -5.75 -9.79
CA LEU A 68 -7.00 -4.63 -10.63
C LEU A 68 -5.96 -3.77 -9.91
N GLN A 69 -6.18 -3.48 -8.62
CA GLN A 69 -5.21 -2.77 -7.79
C GLN A 69 -3.88 -3.52 -7.73
N LYS A 70 -3.89 -4.85 -7.55
CA LYS A 70 -2.69 -5.68 -7.56
C LYS A 70 -1.92 -5.56 -8.87
N GLN A 71 -2.61 -5.65 -10.01
CA GLN A 71 -1.98 -5.50 -11.33
C GLN A 71 -1.38 -4.11 -11.51
N LEU A 72 -2.09 -3.06 -11.09
CA LEU A 72 -1.62 -1.68 -11.13
C LEU A 72 -0.35 -1.51 -10.28
N LEU A 73 -0.35 -2.00 -9.04
CA LEU A 73 0.80 -1.90 -8.14
C LEU A 73 2.04 -2.60 -8.70
N ILE A 74 1.88 -3.79 -9.29
CA ILE A 74 2.99 -4.55 -9.89
C ILE A 74 3.49 -3.83 -11.15
N HIS A 75 2.62 -3.63 -12.13
CA HIS A 75 3.04 -3.25 -13.48
C HIS A 75 3.30 -1.76 -13.65
N ARG A 76 2.64 -0.91 -12.86
CA ARG A 76 2.83 0.55 -12.94
C ARG A 76 3.71 1.10 -11.84
N PHE A 77 3.61 0.55 -10.63
CA PHE A 77 4.31 1.09 -9.46
C PHE A 77 5.50 0.24 -9.00
N GLY A 78 5.77 -0.89 -9.65
CA GLY A 78 6.96 -1.70 -9.40
C GLY A 78 6.98 -2.37 -8.03
N PHE A 79 5.81 -2.72 -7.48
CA PHE A 79 5.73 -3.57 -6.31
C PHE A 79 6.18 -4.99 -6.67
N ASN A 80 6.95 -5.63 -5.79
CA ASN A 80 7.25 -7.05 -5.94
C ASN A 80 5.97 -7.85 -5.63
N PRO A 81 5.52 -8.77 -6.50
CA PRO A 81 4.32 -9.57 -6.23
C PRO A 81 4.34 -10.35 -4.90
N LYS A 82 5.54 -10.68 -4.38
CA LYS A 82 5.72 -11.35 -3.08
C LYS A 82 5.48 -10.43 -1.88
N ASP A 83 5.51 -9.12 -2.11
CA ASP A 83 5.31 -8.07 -1.11
C ASP A 83 3.87 -7.53 -1.15
N ILE A 84 2.97 -8.23 -1.84
CA ILE A 84 1.54 -7.91 -1.91
C ILE A 84 0.76 -9.07 -1.28
N PHE A 85 0.23 -8.86 -0.08
CA PHE A 85 -0.69 -9.77 0.57
C PHE A 85 -2.13 -9.44 0.19
N THR A 86 -2.94 -10.46 -0.12
CA THR A 86 -4.33 -10.27 -0.57
C THR A 86 -5.25 -11.19 0.22
N LEU A 87 -6.31 -10.62 0.80
CA LEU A 87 -7.39 -11.35 1.47
C LEU A 87 -8.69 -11.15 0.70
N THR A 88 -9.37 -12.24 0.36
CA THR A 88 -10.67 -12.17 -0.33
C THR A 88 -11.74 -12.99 0.37
N ASP A 89 -12.97 -12.47 0.38
CA ASP A 89 -14.17 -13.14 0.86
C ASP A 89 -13.95 -13.85 2.22
N ALA A 90 -14.07 -15.17 2.27
CA ALA A 90 -13.97 -15.98 3.49
C ALA A 90 -12.64 -15.82 4.25
N GLN A 91 -11.58 -15.31 3.59
CA GLN A 91 -10.30 -15.04 4.24
C GLN A 91 -10.27 -13.68 4.96
N ALA A 92 -11.12 -12.75 4.55
CA ALA A 92 -11.16 -11.38 5.05
C ALA A 92 -11.97 -11.27 6.35
N THR A 93 -11.71 -12.17 7.30
CA THR A 93 -12.24 -12.11 8.66
C THR A 93 -11.62 -10.95 9.43
N ARG A 94 -12.27 -10.50 10.51
CA ARG A 94 -11.72 -9.46 11.38
C ARG A 94 -10.31 -9.82 11.83
N GLN A 95 -10.14 -11.04 12.34
CA GLN A 95 -8.83 -11.53 12.78
C GLN A 95 -7.85 -11.64 11.62
N GLY A 96 -8.30 -12.11 10.44
CA GLY A 96 -7.45 -12.24 9.26
C GLY A 96 -6.89 -10.90 8.79
N ILE A 97 -7.74 -9.88 8.73
CA ILE A 97 -7.35 -8.51 8.33
C ILE A 97 -6.38 -7.92 9.36
N LEU A 98 -6.68 -7.99 10.65
CA LEU A 98 -5.82 -7.42 11.69
C LEU A 98 -4.45 -8.12 11.76
N THR A 99 -4.44 -9.46 11.66
CA THR A 99 -3.18 -10.24 11.63
C THR A 99 -2.36 -9.88 10.40
N ALA A 100 -2.98 -9.78 9.23
CA ALA A 100 -2.28 -9.36 8.02
C ALA A 100 -1.74 -7.93 8.13
N PHE A 101 -2.50 -7.01 8.72
CA PHE A 101 -2.06 -5.63 8.93
C PHE A 101 -0.82 -5.58 9.84
N GLU A 102 -0.85 -6.27 10.98
CA GLU A 102 0.26 -6.34 11.93
C GLU A 102 1.48 -7.07 11.36
N GLU A 103 1.31 -8.31 10.89
CA GLU A 103 2.42 -9.18 10.47
C GLU A 103 3.01 -8.79 9.10
N HIS A 104 2.19 -8.27 8.19
CA HIS A 104 2.65 -7.94 6.84
C HIS A 104 3.10 -6.50 6.70
N LEU A 105 2.35 -5.55 7.26
CA LEU A 105 2.67 -4.13 7.08
C LEU A 105 3.56 -3.63 8.23
N ILE A 106 3.10 -3.75 9.47
CA ILE A 106 3.75 -3.09 10.62
C ILE A 106 5.11 -3.73 10.91
N LYS A 107 5.17 -5.06 11.09
CA LYS A 107 6.41 -5.76 11.47
C LYS A 107 7.47 -5.76 10.39
N GLN A 108 7.10 -5.61 9.12
CA GLN A 108 8.04 -5.70 7.99
C GLN A 108 8.49 -4.35 7.45
N ALA A 109 7.69 -3.28 7.59
CA ALA A 109 8.03 -1.98 7.05
C ALA A 109 9.24 -1.36 7.76
N GLN A 110 10.11 -0.74 6.98
CA GLN A 110 11.29 -0.01 7.45
C GLN A 110 11.24 1.46 7.03
N PRO A 111 12.01 2.35 7.69
CA PRO A 111 12.10 3.75 7.27
C PRO A 111 12.50 3.87 5.79
N GLY A 112 11.68 4.59 5.02
CA GLY A 112 11.85 4.77 3.58
C GLY A 112 11.02 3.82 2.70
N ASP A 113 10.39 2.80 3.29
CA ASP A 113 9.46 1.92 2.58
C ASP A 113 8.16 2.64 2.19
N THR A 114 7.50 2.12 1.16
CA THR A 114 6.14 2.53 0.77
C THR A 114 5.16 1.44 1.15
N VAL A 115 4.14 1.80 1.93
CA VAL A 115 3.08 0.87 2.35
C VAL A 115 1.75 1.29 1.72
N VAL A 116 1.02 0.33 1.16
CA VAL A 116 -0.33 0.53 0.63
C VAL A 116 -1.31 -0.41 1.34
N PHE A 117 -2.37 0.16 1.90
CA PHE A 117 -3.53 -0.59 2.35
C PHE A 117 -4.73 -0.23 1.46
N HIS A 118 -5.39 -1.23 0.89
CA HIS A 118 -6.59 -1.04 0.08
C HIS A 118 -7.67 -2.00 0.56
N PHE A 119 -8.83 -1.45 0.90
CA PHE A 119 -10.02 -2.19 1.27
C PHE A 119 -11.14 -1.86 0.28
N SER A 120 -11.76 -2.89 -0.32
CA SER A 120 -13.01 -2.79 -1.05
C SER A 120 -14.02 -3.76 -0.44
N GLY A 121 -15.15 -3.22 0.00
CA GLY A 121 -16.18 -3.94 0.76
C GLY A 121 -17.20 -2.95 1.35
N HIS A 122 -18.04 -3.44 2.25
CA HIS A 122 -18.98 -2.57 2.97
C HIS A 122 -18.28 -1.72 4.03
N GLY A 123 -18.76 -0.49 4.18
CA GLY A 123 -18.47 0.40 5.29
C GLY A 123 -19.67 0.52 6.23
N GLY A 124 -19.41 0.78 7.50
CA GLY A 124 -20.42 0.94 8.54
C GLY A 124 -20.13 2.15 9.43
N GLN A 125 -21.03 2.37 10.39
CA GLN A 125 -20.82 3.33 11.47
C GLN A 125 -21.27 2.69 12.79
N VAL A 126 -20.49 2.94 13.84
CA VAL A 126 -20.79 2.49 15.21
C VAL A 126 -20.81 3.69 16.14
N ILE A 127 -21.55 3.61 17.26
CA ILE A 127 -21.49 4.64 18.29
C ILE A 127 -20.05 4.71 18.79
N ASP A 128 -19.50 5.92 18.80
CA ASP A 128 -18.15 6.18 19.26
C ASP A 128 -18.10 6.09 20.80
N PRO A 129 -17.40 5.09 21.38
CA PRO A 129 -17.30 4.94 22.82
C PRO A 129 -16.43 6.03 23.46
N ASP A 130 -15.47 6.59 22.73
CA ASP A 130 -14.49 7.56 23.22
C ASP A 130 -14.99 9.01 23.07
N LYS A 131 -16.04 9.21 22.27
CA LYS A 131 -16.69 10.49 21.99
C LYS A 131 -15.72 11.55 21.43
N ASP A 132 -14.76 11.10 20.63
CA ASP A 132 -13.82 11.98 19.93
C ASP A 132 -14.43 12.53 18.61
N SER A 133 -15.42 11.85 18.04
CA SER A 133 -16.15 12.34 16.86
C SER A 133 -17.25 13.35 17.23
N GLN A 134 -17.34 14.45 16.46
CA GLN A 134 -18.35 15.50 16.65
C GLN A 134 -19.80 15.00 16.45
N ASP A 135 -20.00 13.99 15.61
CA ASP A 135 -21.32 13.38 15.35
C ASP A 135 -21.62 12.20 16.28
N GLY A 136 -20.65 11.78 17.09
CA GLY A 136 -20.76 10.65 18.02
C GLY A 136 -20.66 9.26 17.36
N TYR A 137 -20.19 9.17 16.11
CA TYR A 137 -20.03 7.90 15.40
C TYR A 137 -18.60 7.68 14.90
N ASN A 138 -18.16 6.42 14.93
CA ASN A 138 -16.94 5.94 14.30
C ASN A 138 -17.25 5.21 13.00
N SER A 139 -16.58 5.60 11.91
CA SER A 139 -16.67 4.88 10.64
C SER A 139 -15.87 3.57 10.69
N THR A 140 -16.45 2.51 10.12
CA THR A 140 -15.91 1.15 10.22
C THR A 140 -15.78 0.48 8.86
N LEU A 141 -14.80 -0.41 8.75
CA LEU A 141 -14.70 -1.42 7.69
C LEU A 141 -15.40 -2.68 8.18
N ILE A 142 -16.27 -3.28 7.36
CA ILE A 142 -17.05 -4.47 7.73
C ILE A 142 -16.34 -5.73 7.21
N PRO A 143 -15.75 -6.59 8.09
CA PRO A 143 -15.17 -7.87 7.70
C PRO A 143 -16.23 -8.89 7.29
N ILE A 144 -15.81 -9.99 6.66
CA ILE A 144 -16.72 -11.05 6.17
C ILE A 144 -17.54 -11.70 7.30
N ASP A 145 -16.97 -11.75 8.50
CA ASP A 145 -17.54 -12.34 9.71
C ASP A 145 -18.16 -11.28 10.65
N SER A 146 -18.38 -10.06 10.16
CA SER A 146 -19.16 -9.08 10.91
C SER A 146 -20.59 -9.61 11.09
N GLY A 147 -21.03 -9.68 12.34
CA GLY A 147 -22.35 -10.17 12.73
C GLY A 147 -23.17 -9.05 13.36
N ASN A 148 -24.47 -9.00 13.03
CA ASN A 148 -25.42 -8.16 13.77
C ASN A 148 -25.56 -8.70 15.19
N ASN A 149 -24.79 -8.16 16.13
CA ASN A 149 -25.10 -8.29 17.54
C ASN A 149 -26.31 -7.41 17.86
N SER A 150 -27.52 -7.83 17.45
CA SER A 150 -28.81 -7.17 17.72
C SER A 150 -29.16 -7.06 19.22
N SER A 151 -28.20 -7.32 20.11
CA SER A 151 -28.36 -7.39 21.56
C SER A 151 -27.40 -6.44 22.30
N GLY A 152 -26.90 -5.39 21.65
CA GLY A 152 -26.03 -4.40 22.30
C GLY A 152 -24.62 -4.92 22.62
N GLY A 153 -24.09 -5.84 21.81
CA GLY A 153 -22.75 -6.39 21.97
C GLY A 153 -21.66 -5.57 21.27
N VAL A 154 -20.40 -5.89 21.56
CA VAL A 154 -19.21 -5.32 20.90
C VAL A 154 -19.31 -5.54 19.39
N VAL A 155 -19.22 -4.46 18.62
CA VAL A 155 -19.22 -4.53 17.15
C VAL A 155 -17.90 -5.13 16.67
N GLN A 156 -17.98 -6.13 15.81
CA GLN A 156 -16.82 -6.86 15.27
C GLN A 156 -16.25 -6.21 14.00
N ASP A 157 -16.64 -4.97 13.72
CA ASP A 157 -16.04 -4.21 12.64
C ASP A 157 -14.61 -3.76 13.01
N ILE A 158 -13.92 -3.21 12.01
CA ILE A 158 -12.60 -2.60 12.19
C ILE A 158 -12.76 -1.09 12.07
N MET A 159 -12.55 -0.39 13.18
CA MET A 159 -12.59 1.07 13.20
C MET A 159 -11.28 1.66 12.69
N GLY A 160 -11.34 2.85 12.09
CA GLY A 160 -10.13 3.59 11.70
C GLY A 160 -9.16 3.79 12.87
N HIS A 161 -9.68 4.11 14.07
CA HIS A 161 -8.86 4.25 15.28
C HIS A 161 -8.16 2.92 15.67
N THR A 162 -8.74 1.75 15.37
CA THR A 162 -8.11 0.45 15.67
C THR A 162 -6.85 0.27 14.82
N LEU A 163 -6.93 0.59 13.52
CA LEU A 163 -5.76 0.55 12.64
C LEU A 163 -4.72 1.60 13.04
N PHE A 164 -5.17 2.79 13.43
CA PHE A 164 -4.29 3.83 13.94
C PHE A 164 -3.52 3.34 15.18
N LEU A 165 -4.21 2.82 16.20
CA LEU A 165 -3.55 2.34 17.42
C LEU A 165 -2.55 1.22 17.16
N LEU A 166 -2.82 0.32 16.21
CA LEU A 166 -1.85 -0.71 15.83
C LEU A 166 -0.53 -0.11 15.33
N MET A 167 -0.55 1.05 14.67
CA MET A 167 0.66 1.72 14.18
C MET A 167 1.52 2.34 15.30
N TYR A 168 0.99 2.48 16.51
CA TYR A 168 1.67 3.08 17.67
C TYR A 168 1.90 2.10 18.83
N ALA A 169 1.48 0.85 18.69
CA ALA A 169 1.70 -0.23 19.66
C ALA A 169 3.09 -0.85 19.49
#